data_AF-A0A973A2A5-F1
#
_entry.id   AF-A0A973A2A5-F1
#
_cell.length_a   1.000
_cell.length_b   1.000
_cell.length_c   1.000
_cell.angle_alpha   90.00
_cell.angle_beta   90.00
_cell.angle_gamma   90.00
#
_symmetry.space_group_name_H-M   'P 1'
#
loop_
_entity.id
_entity.type
_entity.pdbx_description
1 polymer ?
#
loop_
_entity_poly.entity_id
_entity_poly.type
_entity_poly.pdbx_seq_one_letter_code
_entity_poly.pdbx_strand_id
1 'polypeptide(L)'
;MTSNKPTKTGHSLNLSRRRFLAQASAAALSATLVPRHVLGGAGHTPPSETLNVAIIGSGGQGLHNMRALLSEDDVQIVAIADVMEEADYSEFYYRGTAGRTPAIKMVEKKNAERQPTGSSKKCRGYVDFREMLEKEKSIDA
;
A
#
# COMPACT_ATOMS: atom_id res chain seq x y z
N MET A 1 -9.41 -35.93 -63.04
CA MET A 1 -10.50 -35.73 -62.05
C MET A 1 -9.90 -35.07 -60.83
N THR A 2 -9.86 -33.73 -60.81
CA THR A 2 -9.21 -32.96 -59.74
C THR A 2 -10.16 -32.80 -58.55
N SER A 3 -9.59 -33.08 -57.37
CA SER A 3 -10.19 -33.00 -56.04
C SER A 3 -10.67 -31.58 -55.70
N ASN A 4 -11.87 -31.46 -55.12
CA ASN A 4 -12.32 -30.23 -54.48
C ASN A 4 -12.44 -30.45 -52.98
N LYS A 5 -11.57 -29.83 -52.18
CA LYS A 5 -11.54 -29.91 -50.72
C LYS A 5 -12.11 -28.61 -50.15
N PRO A 6 -13.02 -28.64 -49.17
CA PRO A 6 -13.64 -27.42 -48.63
C PRO A 6 -12.61 -26.62 -47.83
N THR A 7 -12.42 -25.36 -48.23
CA THR A 7 -11.57 -24.37 -47.55
C THR A 7 -12.23 -23.92 -46.24
N LYS A 8 -11.52 -24.07 -45.11
CA LYS A 8 -11.94 -23.54 -43.81
C LYS A 8 -11.95 -22.01 -43.87
N THR A 9 -13.12 -21.39 -43.70
CA THR A 9 -13.25 -19.94 -43.54
C THR A 9 -12.72 -19.52 -42.16
N GLY A 10 -11.57 -18.87 -42.14
CA GLY A 10 -11.10 -18.16 -40.94
C GLY A 10 -11.97 -16.94 -40.70
N HIS A 11 -12.52 -16.78 -39.49
CA HIS A 11 -13.22 -15.58 -39.09
C HIS A 11 -12.24 -14.39 -39.07
N SER A 12 -12.27 -13.55 -40.10
CA SER A 12 -11.61 -12.25 -40.08
C SER A 12 -12.33 -11.34 -39.07
N LEU A 13 -11.60 -10.86 -38.06
CA LEU A 13 -12.10 -9.86 -37.14
C LEU A 13 -12.26 -8.54 -37.90
N ASN A 14 -13.44 -8.32 -38.51
CA ASN A 14 -13.76 -7.07 -39.20
C ASN A 14 -13.88 -5.92 -38.19
N LEU A 15 -12.75 -5.23 -37.97
CA LEU A 15 -12.63 -4.07 -37.09
C LEU A 15 -13.09 -2.83 -37.87
N SER A 16 -14.39 -2.50 -37.77
CA SER A 16 -14.95 -1.32 -38.43
C SER A 16 -14.57 -0.04 -37.67
N ARG A 17 -14.42 1.09 -38.38
CA ARG A 17 -14.13 2.41 -37.77
C ARG A 17 -15.09 2.73 -36.62
N ARG A 18 -16.39 2.44 -36.78
CA ARG A 18 -17.41 2.63 -35.74
C ARG A 18 -17.16 1.76 -34.51
N ARG A 19 -16.78 0.49 -34.70
CA ARG A 19 -16.47 -0.44 -33.60
C ARG A 19 -15.15 -0.08 -32.90
N PHE A 20 -14.18 0.45 -33.65
CA PHE A 20 -12.95 1.00 -33.08
C PHE A 20 -13.25 2.23 -32.23
N LEU A 21 -13.96 3.22 -32.77
CA LEU A 21 -14.32 4.44 -32.05
C LEU A 21 -15.15 4.13 -30.81
N ALA A 22 -16.13 3.23 -30.90
CA ALA A 22 -16.95 2.82 -29.75
C ALA A 22 -16.12 2.13 -28.64
N GLN A 23 -15.15 1.29 -29.01
CA GLN A 23 -14.25 0.67 -28.02
C GLN A 23 -13.25 1.68 -27.45
N ALA A 24 -12.71 2.56 -28.28
CA ALA A 24 -11.77 3.60 -27.87
C ALA A 24 -12.43 4.62 -26.92
N SER A 25 -13.67 5.04 -27.19
CA SER A 25 -14.41 5.94 -26.31
C SER A 25 -14.82 5.27 -25.00
N ALA A 26 -15.23 3.99 -25.03
CA ALA A 26 -15.48 3.22 -23.82
C ALA A 26 -14.20 3.08 -22.96
N ALA A 27 -13.06 2.80 -23.58
CA ALA A 27 -11.77 2.73 -22.90
C ALA A 27 -11.37 4.09 -22.30
N ALA A 28 -11.54 5.18 -23.06
CA ALA A 28 -11.24 6.53 -22.58
C ALA A 28 -12.09 6.92 -21.36
N LEU A 29 -13.39 6.62 -21.36
CA LEU A 29 -14.25 6.86 -20.20
C LEU A 29 -13.83 6.02 -18.99
N SER A 30 -13.49 4.74 -19.21
CA SER A 30 -13.02 3.89 -18.12
C SER A 30 -11.71 4.38 -17.49
N ALA A 31 -10.82 5.00 -18.27
CA ALA A 31 -9.58 5.58 -17.77
C ALA A 31 -9.79 6.81 -16.86
N THR A 32 -10.97 7.43 -16.90
CA THR A 32 -11.31 8.58 -16.04
C THR A 32 -11.98 8.18 -14.72
N LEU A 33 -12.40 6.91 -14.59
CA LEU A 33 -13.01 6.38 -13.37
C LEU A 33 -11.93 5.81 -12.44
N VAL A 34 -11.34 6.69 -11.62
CA VAL A 34 -10.36 6.30 -10.61
C VAL A 34 -10.91 6.52 -9.20
N PRO A 35 -10.48 5.73 -8.20
CA PRO A 35 -10.89 5.94 -6.81
C PRO A 35 -10.50 7.33 -6.32
N ARG A 36 -11.36 7.97 -5.50
CA ARG A 36 -11.09 9.31 -4.93
C ARG A 36 -9.76 9.40 -4.19
N HIS A 37 -9.31 8.27 -3.62
CA HIS A 37 -8.09 8.23 -2.83
C HIS A 37 -6.82 8.36 -3.69
N VAL A 38 -6.92 8.14 -5.00
CA VAL A 38 -5.78 8.25 -5.92
C VAL A 38 -5.56 9.69 -6.38
N LEU A 39 -6.63 10.46 -6.53
CA LEU A 39 -6.56 11.84 -7.04
C LEU A 39 -6.26 12.88 -5.96
N GLY A 40 -6.39 12.52 -4.69
CA GLY A 40 -6.35 13.49 -3.59
C GLY A 40 -7.63 14.34 -3.51
N GLY A 41 -7.72 15.21 -2.50
CA GLY A 41 -8.85 16.13 -2.32
C GLY A 41 -9.06 16.51 -0.86
N ALA A 42 -10.11 17.26 -0.55
CA ALA A 42 -10.40 17.67 0.82
C ALA A 42 -10.52 16.43 1.75
N GLY A 43 -9.62 16.36 2.74
CA GLY A 43 -9.53 15.24 3.68
C GLY A 43 -8.93 13.95 3.09
N HIS A 44 -8.19 14.04 1.98
CA HIS A 44 -7.49 12.89 1.43
C HIS A 44 -6.15 13.24 0.77
N THR A 45 -5.06 12.71 1.34
CA THR A 45 -3.72 12.83 0.78
C THR A 45 -3.51 11.79 -0.33
N PRO A 46 -3.18 12.20 -1.57
CA PRO A 46 -2.89 11.25 -2.64
C PRO A 46 -1.60 10.45 -2.34
N PRO A 47 -1.46 9.23 -2.89
CA PRO A 47 -0.28 8.39 -2.66
C PRO A 47 1.06 9.03 -3.07
N SER A 48 1.03 9.97 -4.04
CA SER A 48 2.23 10.70 -4.48
C SER A 48 2.73 11.74 -3.49
N GLU A 49 1.89 12.14 -2.53
CA GLU A 49 2.21 13.09 -1.46
C GLU A 49 2.33 12.40 -0.10
N THR A 50 2.27 11.07 -0.08
CA THR A 50 2.42 10.28 1.15
C THR A 50 3.88 9.90 1.37
N LEU A 51 4.40 10.15 2.56
CA LEU A 51 5.73 9.75 3.01
C LEU A 51 5.70 8.34 3.61
N ASN A 52 6.44 7.40 3.02
CA ASN A 52 6.60 6.06 3.57
C ASN A 52 7.76 6.05 4.56
N VAL A 53 7.44 5.84 5.83
CA VAL A 53 8.41 5.88 6.93
C VAL A 53 8.69 4.48 7.46
N ALA A 54 9.96 4.21 7.78
CA ALA A 54 10.37 3.06 8.56
C ALA A 54 10.79 3.45 9.98
N ILE A 55 10.48 2.61 10.95
CA ILE A 55 10.87 2.81 12.36
C ILE A 55 11.95 1.81 12.72
N ILE A 56 13.11 2.29 13.17
CA ILE A 56 14.17 1.46 13.74
C ILE A 56 14.19 1.72 15.26
N GLY A 57 13.84 0.71 16.03
CA GLY A 57 13.67 0.80 17.48
C GLY A 57 12.29 1.34 17.87
N SER A 58 11.41 0.46 18.30
CA SER A 58 10.05 0.76 18.76
C SER A 58 9.90 0.53 20.27
N GLY A 59 10.91 0.96 21.03
CA GLY A 59 10.87 1.09 22.50
C GLY A 59 10.16 2.36 22.95
N GLY A 60 10.37 2.79 24.20
CA GLY A 60 9.66 3.91 24.84
C GLY A 60 9.48 5.18 23.98
N GLN A 61 10.57 5.91 23.68
CA GLN A 61 10.51 7.12 22.83
C GLN A 61 10.13 6.78 21.39
N GLY A 62 10.57 5.64 20.87
CA GLY A 62 10.25 5.18 19.52
C GLY A 62 8.74 5.08 19.29
N LEU A 63 8.00 4.48 20.24
CA LEU A 63 6.54 4.43 20.21
C LEU A 63 5.89 5.81 20.35
N HIS A 64 6.47 6.72 21.13
CA HIS A 64 5.95 8.09 21.22
C HIS A 64 6.06 8.81 19.88
N ASN A 65 7.23 8.77 19.25
CA ASN A 65 7.44 9.32 17.91
C ASN A 65 6.51 8.65 16.89
N MET A 66 6.35 7.33 16.99
CA MET A 66 5.46 6.57 16.10
C MET A 66 4.00 7.04 16.22
N ARG A 67 3.51 7.33 17.42
CA ARG A 67 2.14 7.85 17.63
C ARG A 67 1.97 9.25 17.04
N ALA A 68 2.99 10.10 17.12
CA ALA A 68 2.97 11.41 16.48
C ALA A 68 2.87 11.23 14.96
N LEU A 69 3.74 10.41 14.36
CA LEU A 69 3.70 10.10 12.92
C LEU A 69 2.38 9.49 12.46
N LEU A 70 1.81 8.57 13.24
CA LEU A 70 0.50 7.97 12.94
C LEU A 70 -0.66 8.97 12.99
N SER A 71 -0.47 10.16 13.57
CA SER A 71 -1.48 11.22 13.57
C SER A 71 -1.46 12.06 12.31
N GLU A 72 -0.38 12.00 11.53
CA GLU A 72 -0.23 12.73 10.27
C GLU A 72 -0.86 11.95 9.11
N ASP A 73 -1.69 12.61 8.31
CA ASP A 73 -2.48 11.97 7.24
C ASP A 73 -1.66 11.69 5.97
N ASP A 74 -0.53 12.38 5.82
CA ASP A 74 0.45 12.21 4.75
C ASP A 74 1.60 11.27 5.13
N VAL A 75 1.56 10.64 6.31
CA VAL A 75 2.57 9.67 6.73
C VAL A 75 2.00 8.26 6.75
N GLN A 76 2.78 7.33 6.19
CA GLN A 76 2.49 5.90 6.24
C GLN A 76 3.68 5.11 6.76
N ILE A 77 3.49 4.43 7.89
CA ILE A 77 4.53 3.54 8.43
C ILE A 77 4.46 2.19 7.70
N VAL A 78 5.53 1.86 6.98
CA VAL A 78 5.57 0.67 6.10
C VAL A 78 6.37 -0.48 6.69
N ALA A 79 7.33 -0.17 7.56
CA ALA A 79 8.21 -1.16 8.15
C ALA A 79 8.66 -0.77 9.56
N ILE A 80 8.86 -1.78 10.41
CA ILE A 80 9.38 -1.64 11.76
C ILE A 80 10.52 -2.64 11.93
N ALA A 81 11.68 -2.17 12.39
CA ALA A 81 12.80 -2.98 12.80
C ALA A 81 13.01 -2.86 14.31
N ASP A 82 12.87 -3.96 15.04
CA ASP A 82 13.22 -4.05 16.46
C ASP A 82 13.65 -5.49 16.80
N VAL A 83 14.75 -5.58 17.55
CA VAL A 83 15.32 -6.84 18.03
C VAL A 83 14.34 -7.53 18.98
N MET A 84 13.68 -6.75 19.83
CA MET A 84 12.68 -7.24 20.78
C MET A 84 11.36 -7.43 20.06
N GLU A 85 10.84 -8.65 20.09
CA GLU A 85 9.48 -8.93 19.60
C GLU A 85 8.44 -8.21 20.45
N GLU A 86 8.58 -8.33 21.77
CA GLU A 86 7.75 -7.70 22.78
C GLU A 86 8.59 -7.48 24.03
N ALA A 87 8.38 -6.34 24.70
CA ALA A 87 9.07 -5.99 25.94
C ALA A 87 8.12 -5.18 26.82
N ASP A 88 8.12 -5.47 28.12
CA ASP A 88 7.35 -4.71 29.10
C ASP A 88 8.14 -3.50 29.59
N TYR A 89 7.60 -2.32 29.34
CA TYR A 89 8.13 -1.03 29.75
C TYR A 89 7.36 -0.45 30.95
N SER A 90 6.43 -1.19 31.58
CA SER A 90 5.55 -0.75 32.67
C SER A 90 6.28 -0.03 33.81
N GLU A 91 7.45 -0.54 34.20
CA GLU A 91 8.32 0.03 35.26
C GLU A 91 9.16 1.23 34.80
N PHE A 92 9.21 1.52 33.50
CA PHE A 92 10.00 2.61 32.92
C PHE A 92 9.14 3.84 32.62
N TYR A 93 9.81 4.98 32.37
CA TYR A 93 9.17 6.29 32.14
C TYR A 93 8.01 6.25 31.12
N TYR A 94 8.17 5.53 30.01
CA TYR A 94 7.18 5.49 28.93
C TYR A 94 6.00 4.54 29.20
N ARG A 95 6.15 3.60 30.14
CA ARG A 95 5.15 2.58 30.52
C ARG A 95 4.64 1.71 29.37
N GLY A 96 3.88 0.66 29.71
CA GLY A 96 3.18 -0.19 28.75
C GLY A 96 4.11 -1.14 27.98
N THR A 97 3.60 -1.72 26.89
CA THR A 97 4.34 -2.72 26.10
C THR A 97 4.96 -2.09 24.86
N ALA A 98 6.20 -2.47 24.55
CA ALA A 98 6.94 -2.01 23.38
C ALA A 98 7.60 -3.17 22.62
N GLY A 99 8.30 -2.86 21.54
CA GLY A 99 8.88 -3.85 20.62
C GLY A 99 8.07 -4.02 19.34
N ARG A 100 8.54 -4.92 18.47
CA ARG A 100 8.10 -5.06 17.08
C ARG A 100 6.62 -5.40 16.95
N THR A 101 6.13 -6.39 17.68
CA THR A 101 4.74 -6.87 17.55
C THR A 101 3.72 -5.85 18.06
N PRO A 102 3.88 -5.23 19.24
CA PRO A 102 3.02 -4.13 19.69
C PRO A 102 3.01 -2.95 18.72
N ALA A 103 4.18 -2.60 18.16
CA ALA A 103 4.29 -1.49 17.23
C ALA A 103 3.53 -1.76 15.91
N ILE A 104 3.69 -2.96 15.32
CA ILE A 104 2.95 -3.36 14.12
C ILE A 104 1.44 -3.34 14.37
N LYS A 105 0.98 -3.90 15.49
CA LYS A 105 -0.45 -3.87 15.88
C LYS A 105 -0.99 -2.43 15.96
N MET A 106 -0.19 -1.49 16.47
CA MET A 106 -0.60 -0.09 16.55
C MET A 106 -0.76 0.53 15.16
N VAL A 107 0.17 0.27 14.24
CA VAL A 107 0.09 0.75 12.85
C VAL A 107 -1.11 0.12 12.12
N GLU A 108 -1.28 -1.20 12.22
CA GLU A 108 -2.38 -1.91 11.54
C GLU A 108 -3.74 -1.44 12.04
N LYS A 109 -3.88 -1.22 13.36
CA LYS A 109 -5.10 -0.66 13.94
C LYS A 109 -5.42 0.71 13.33
N LYS A 110 -4.44 1.62 13.29
CA LYS A 110 -4.64 2.96 12.71
C LYS A 110 -4.97 2.90 11.22
N ASN A 111 -4.33 2.00 10.48
CA ASN A 111 -4.61 1.81 9.05
C ASN A 111 -6.04 1.30 8.81
N ALA A 112 -6.51 0.35 9.63
CA ALA A 112 -7.89 -0.14 9.56
C ALA A 112 -8.92 0.96 9.85
N GLU A 113 -8.63 1.88 10.77
CA GLU A 113 -9.46 3.06 11.06
C GLU A 113 -9.50 4.03 9.86
N ARG A 114 -8.36 4.22 9.16
CA ARG A 114 -8.26 5.12 7.99
C ARG A 114 -8.91 4.55 6.73
N GLN A 115 -8.84 3.23 6.51
CA GLN A 115 -9.32 2.58 5.29
C GLN A 115 -10.15 1.32 5.58
N PRO A 116 -11.37 1.45 6.14
CA PRO A 116 -12.19 0.32 6.59
C PRO A 116 -12.70 -0.58 5.46
N THR A 117 -12.74 -0.10 4.22
CA THR A 117 -13.26 -0.83 3.04
C THR A 117 -12.18 -1.10 1.98
N GLY A 118 -10.93 -0.73 2.24
CA GLY A 118 -9.80 -0.85 1.31
C GLY A 118 -8.75 -1.88 1.76
N SER A 119 -7.94 -2.35 0.81
CA SER A 119 -6.76 -3.16 1.13
C SER A 119 -5.70 -2.29 1.81
N SER A 120 -5.72 -2.23 3.13
CA SER A 120 -4.71 -1.52 3.92
C SER A 120 -3.31 -2.10 3.66
N LYS A 121 -2.32 -1.25 3.37
CA LYS A 121 -0.92 -1.70 3.27
C LYS A 121 -0.47 -2.24 4.64
N LYS A 122 0.04 -3.46 4.65
CA LYS A 122 0.55 -4.12 5.87
C LYS A 122 1.92 -3.56 6.24
N CYS A 123 2.12 -3.27 7.52
CA CYS A 123 3.42 -2.92 8.07
C CYS A 123 4.23 -4.20 8.30
N ARG A 124 5.46 -4.26 7.76
CA ARG A 124 6.33 -5.44 7.92
C ARG A 124 7.26 -5.30 9.12
N GLY A 125 7.49 -6.40 9.82
CA GLY A 125 8.37 -6.47 10.98
C GLY A 125 9.69 -7.14 10.65
N TYR A 126 10.79 -6.55 11.13
CA TYR A 126 12.14 -7.07 10.95
C TYR A 126 12.89 -7.10 12.28
N VAL A 127 13.73 -8.12 12.48
CA VAL A 127 14.67 -8.14 13.61
C VAL A 127 15.90 -7.27 13.29
N ASP A 128 16.34 -7.30 12.03
CA ASP A 128 17.51 -6.55 11.55
C ASP A 128 17.08 -5.44 10.59
N PHE A 129 17.48 -4.20 10.87
CA PHE A 129 17.16 -3.07 10.01
C PHE A 129 17.88 -3.12 8.65
N ARG A 130 19.00 -3.84 8.55
CA ARG A 130 19.72 -3.99 7.27
C ARG A 130 18.91 -4.81 6.28
N GLU A 131 18.34 -5.93 6.76
CA GLU A 131 17.41 -6.75 5.98
C GLU A 131 16.17 -5.95 5.58
N MET A 132 15.64 -5.13 6.49
CA MET A 132 14.56 -4.21 6.20
C MET A 132 14.93 -3.27 5.03
N LEU A 133 16.05 -2.55 5.11
CA LEU A 133 16.49 -1.62 4.06
C LEU A 133 16.82 -2.34 2.73
N GLU A 134 17.23 -3.60 2.79
CA GLU A 134 17.42 -4.44 1.61
C GLU A 134 16.09 -4.79 0.92
N LYS A 135 15.05 -5.12 1.68
CA LYS A 135 13.75 -5.56 1.14
C LYS A 135 12.78 -4.41 0.86
N GLU A 136 12.84 -3.35 1.64
CA GLU A 136 11.92 -2.21 1.61
C GLU A 136 12.47 -1.05 0.78
N LYS A 137 12.33 -1.14 -0.55
CA LYS A 137 12.83 -0.10 -1.45
C LYS A 137 11.94 1.14 -1.57
N SER A 138 10.75 1.10 -0.98
CA SER A 138 9.81 2.21 -0.99
C SER A 138 9.89 3.07 0.27
N ILE A 139 10.93 2.93 1.11
CA ILE A 139 11.12 3.79 2.28
C ILE A 139 11.64 5.14 1.81
N ASP A 140 10.96 6.19 2.24
CA ASP A 140 11.35 7.59 1.99
C ASP A 140 12.14 8.18 3.18
N ALA A 141 11.85 7.72 4.41
CA ALA A 141 12.51 8.14 5.65
C ALA A 141 12.62 7.03 6.70
#